data_AF-A0A3D1GSS9-F1
#
_entry.id   AF-A0A3D1GSS9-F1
#
_cell.length_a   1.000
_cell.length_b   1.000
_cell.length_c   1.000
_cell.angle_alpha   90.00
_cell.angle_beta   90.00
_cell.angle_gamma   90.00
#
_symmetry.space_group_name_H-M   'P 1'
#
loop_
_entity.id
_entity.type
_entity.pdbx_description
1 polymer ?
#
loop_
_entity_poly.entity_id
_entity_poly.type
_entity_poly.pdbx_seq_one_letter_code
_entity_poly.pdbx_strand_id
1 'polypeptide(L)'
;AEALQGTQEIKADSLKAFYNPQTDARTITRIIANGDVSFSDDAHKGRGQLLDYDVNSLTYLLEGPDAAISGPDGTAKAGQTILFRRTEQLVELVKDAEIMLKDGRHLSGQTITIFLNDADNIDRITAAGDVTIIQVNGSTATSDEADYDRAGNKAILTGDVLIKDGETELAGDRAEVDFTTGISKMLSNKSGGRVSGRFTRLQE
;
A
#
# COMPACT_ATOMS: atom_id res chain seq x y z
N ALA A 1 9.72 -14.84 22.07
CA ALA A 1 8.37 -15.30 22.46
C ALA A 1 7.56 -15.61 21.20
N GLU A 2 6.61 -16.56 21.26
CA GLU A 2 5.83 -17.02 20.11
C GLU A 2 4.39 -17.35 20.50
N ALA A 3 3.43 -17.04 19.62
CA ALA A 3 2.03 -17.43 19.71
C ALA A 3 1.57 -18.04 18.37
N LEU A 4 0.86 -19.17 18.43
CA LEU A 4 0.42 -19.95 17.27
C LEU A 4 -1.07 -20.25 17.37
N GLN A 5 -1.83 -19.99 16.30
CA GLN A 5 -3.23 -20.37 16.18
C GLN A 5 -3.56 -20.76 14.73
N GLY A 6 -3.70 -22.07 14.47
CA GLY A 6 -3.88 -22.57 13.11
C GLY A 6 -2.67 -22.22 12.25
N THR A 7 -2.90 -21.44 11.19
CA THR A 7 -1.88 -20.94 10.25
C THR A 7 -1.30 -19.59 10.67
N GLN A 8 -1.89 -18.97 11.69
CA GLN A 8 -1.42 -17.72 12.25
C GLN A 8 -0.24 -17.94 13.21
N GLU A 9 0.82 -17.16 13.03
CA GLU A 9 2.00 -17.12 13.89
C GLU A 9 2.36 -15.67 14.22
N ILE A 10 2.67 -15.40 15.48
CA ILE A 10 3.22 -14.12 15.95
C ILE A 10 4.47 -14.40 16.78
N LYS A 11 5.59 -13.78 16.41
CA LYS A 11 6.87 -13.83 17.13
C LYS A 11 7.30 -12.42 17.51
N ALA A 12 7.94 -12.30 18.67
CA ALA A 12 8.50 -11.05 19.17
C ALA A 12 9.44 -11.32 20.35
N ASP A 13 10.16 -10.30 20.83
CA ASP A 13 10.95 -10.40 22.07
C ASP A 13 10.04 -10.67 23.27
N SER A 14 8.91 -9.94 23.34
CA SER A 14 7.90 -10.12 24.37
C SER A 14 6.49 -10.16 23.81
N LEU A 15 5.64 -10.99 24.41
CA LEU A 15 4.22 -11.14 24.07
C LEU A 15 3.36 -11.03 25.34
N LYS A 16 2.26 -10.29 25.22
CA LYS A 16 1.20 -10.17 26.23
C LYS A 16 -0.14 -10.50 25.60
N ALA A 17 -0.77 -11.59 26.05
CA ALA A 17 -2.10 -11.98 25.62
C ALA A 17 -3.16 -11.55 26.66
N PHE A 18 -4.29 -11.07 26.19
CA PHE A 18 -5.46 -10.71 26.99
C PHE A 18 -6.58 -11.71 26.73
N TYR A 19 -7.31 -12.05 27.78
CA TYR A 19 -8.33 -13.10 27.75
C TYR A 19 -9.66 -12.57 28.26
N ASN A 20 -10.77 -13.09 27.74
CA ASN A 20 -12.09 -12.83 28.32
C ASN A 20 -12.24 -13.63 29.63
N PRO A 21 -12.34 -12.99 30.81
CA PRO A 21 -12.45 -13.70 32.09
C PRO A 21 -13.85 -14.29 32.32
N GLN A 22 -14.84 -13.96 31.50
CA GLN A 22 -16.23 -14.43 31.63
C GLN A 22 -16.50 -15.72 30.86
N THR A 23 -15.52 -16.22 30.08
CA THR A 23 -15.66 -17.48 29.36
C THR A 23 -14.80 -18.56 30.01
N ASP A 24 -15.38 -19.74 30.22
CA ASP A 24 -14.67 -20.91 30.77
C ASP A 24 -13.47 -21.33 29.91
N ALA A 25 -13.50 -20.95 28.62
CA ALA A 25 -12.51 -21.31 27.61
C ALA A 25 -11.25 -20.42 27.59
N ARG A 26 -11.15 -19.36 28.41
CA ARG A 26 -10.02 -18.41 28.39
C ARG A 26 -9.65 -18.01 26.95
N THR A 27 -10.63 -17.51 26.20
CA THR A 27 -10.45 -17.12 24.80
C THR A 27 -9.56 -15.88 24.72
N ILE A 28 -8.50 -15.93 23.91
CA ILE A 28 -7.64 -14.76 23.65
C ILE A 28 -8.48 -13.73 22.89
N THR A 29 -8.38 -12.48 23.31
CA THR A 29 -9.11 -11.34 22.72
C THR A 29 -8.17 -10.33 22.09
N ARG A 30 -6.93 -10.23 22.59
CA ARG A 30 -5.92 -9.30 22.09
C ARG A 30 -4.52 -9.84 22.37
N ILE A 31 -3.59 -9.58 21.46
CA ILE A 31 -2.17 -9.89 21.62
C ILE A 31 -1.37 -8.61 21.38
N ILE A 32 -0.52 -8.24 22.34
CA ILE A 32 0.46 -7.17 22.19
C ILE A 32 1.85 -7.80 22.12
N ALA A 33 2.58 -7.53 21.05
CA ALA A 33 3.93 -7.99 20.78
C ALA A 33 4.88 -6.78 20.70
N ASN A 34 6.08 -6.89 21.30
CA ASN A 34 7.07 -5.81 21.28
C ASN A 34 8.47 -6.32 20.96
N GLY A 35 9.27 -5.49 20.30
CA GLY A 35 10.66 -5.77 19.91
C GLY A 35 10.73 -6.25 18.46
N ASP A 36 11.51 -7.29 18.20
CA ASP A 36 11.61 -7.89 16.86
C ASP A 36 10.33 -8.65 16.45
N VAL A 37 9.27 -7.91 16.10
CA VAL A 37 7.96 -8.48 15.80
C VAL A 37 7.92 -9.03 14.37
N SER A 38 7.38 -10.23 14.23
CA SER A 38 6.90 -10.76 12.96
C SER A 38 5.55 -11.45 13.13
N PHE A 39 4.64 -11.23 12.19
CA PHE A 39 3.41 -12.00 12.06
C PHE A 39 3.38 -12.73 10.71
N SER A 40 2.67 -13.85 10.65
CA SER A 40 2.27 -14.48 9.40
C SER A 40 0.92 -15.16 9.52
N ASP A 41 0.17 -15.19 8.41
CA ASP A 41 -1.00 -16.03 8.21
C ASP A 41 -0.87 -16.79 6.85
N ASP A 42 -1.98 -17.31 6.33
CA ASP A 42 -2.01 -18.05 5.06
C ASP A 42 -1.49 -17.28 3.84
N ALA A 43 -1.73 -15.96 3.80
CA ALA A 43 -1.45 -15.13 2.62
C ALA A 43 -0.43 -14.03 2.91
N HIS A 44 -0.34 -13.58 4.17
CA HIS A 44 0.39 -12.40 4.56
C HIS A 44 1.50 -12.70 5.55
N LYS A 45 2.53 -11.86 5.50
CA LYS A 45 3.57 -11.76 6.55
C LYS A 45 3.81 -10.31 6.84
N GLY A 46 4.04 -9.95 8.08
CA GLY A 46 4.48 -8.59 8.41
C GLY A 46 5.48 -8.54 9.54
N ARG A 47 6.10 -7.37 9.68
CA ARG A 47 7.17 -7.08 10.64
C ARG A 47 7.04 -5.65 11.15
N GLY A 48 7.53 -5.43 12.37
CA GLY A 48 7.52 -4.12 13.00
C GLY A 48 8.20 -4.16 14.37
N GLN A 49 8.10 -3.08 15.12
CA GLN A 49 8.58 -2.97 16.49
C GLN A 49 7.49 -3.28 17.53
N LEU A 50 6.24 -3.05 17.15
CA LEU A 50 5.07 -3.39 17.95
C LEU A 50 4.01 -3.99 17.03
N LEU A 51 3.32 -5.02 17.52
CA LEU A 51 2.05 -5.49 16.97
C LEU A 51 1.01 -5.44 18.06
N ASP A 52 -0.11 -4.82 17.75
CA ASP A 52 -1.33 -4.93 18.50
C ASP A 52 -2.38 -5.63 17.65
N TYR A 53 -2.69 -6.87 18.01
CA TYR A 53 -3.63 -7.72 17.29
C TYR A 53 -4.92 -7.87 18.10
N ASP A 54 -6.03 -7.33 17.57
CA ASP A 54 -7.38 -7.58 18.08
C ASP A 54 -7.95 -8.85 17.41
N VAL A 55 -8.19 -9.87 18.22
CA VAL A 55 -8.67 -11.18 17.76
C VAL A 55 -10.14 -11.14 17.37
N ASN A 56 -10.93 -10.23 17.94
CA ASN A 56 -12.37 -10.15 17.68
C ASN A 56 -12.64 -9.47 16.33
N SER A 57 -11.92 -8.39 16.05
CA SER A 57 -12.06 -7.65 14.77
C SER A 57 -11.07 -8.09 13.71
N LEU A 58 -10.20 -9.07 13.99
CA LEU A 58 -9.13 -9.53 13.10
C LEU A 58 -8.30 -8.38 12.54
N THR A 59 -7.91 -7.48 13.44
CA THR A 59 -7.21 -6.23 13.11
C THR A 59 -5.79 -6.27 13.63
N TYR A 60 -4.82 -6.08 12.74
CA TYR A 60 -3.40 -6.00 13.07
C TYR A 60 -2.94 -4.55 12.94
N LEU A 61 -2.45 -3.97 14.03
CA LEU A 61 -1.79 -2.68 14.06
C LEU A 61 -0.29 -2.92 14.26
N LEU A 62 0.49 -2.74 13.19
CA LEU A 62 1.95 -2.75 13.24
C LEU A 62 2.48 -1.33 13.36
N GLU A 63 3.38 -1.11 14.31
CA GLU A 63 4.07 0.16 14.51
C GLU A 63 5.59 -0.01 14.51
N GLY A 64 6.28 1.08 14.19
CA GLY A 64 7.74 1.17 14.22
C GLY A 64 8.27 1.79 12.91
N PRO A 65 9.50 2.33 12.92
CA PRO A 65 10.11 2.72 11.66
C PRO A 65 10.22 1.47 10.76
N ASP A 66 9.88 1.64 9.50
CA ASP A 66 9.94 0.60 8.46
C ASP A 66 9.07 -0.63 8.75
N ALA A 67 7.89 -0.43 9.37
CA ALA A 67 6.87 -1.47 9.43
C ALA A 67 6.59 -1.99 8.01
N ALA A 68 6.46 -3.31 7.86
CA ALA A 68 6.35 -3.94 6.55
C ALA A 68 5.30 -5.04 6.56
N ILE A 69 4.61 -5.20 5.43
CA ILE A 69 3.69 -6.30 5.16
C ILE A 69 3.93 -6.83 3.74
N SER A 70 3.83 -8.13 3.55
CA SER A 70 3.95 -8.78 2.25
C SER A 70 2.76 -9.69 2.03
N GLY A 71 2.30 -9.78 0.78
CA GLY A 71 1.18 -10.61 0.37
C GLY A 71 1.37 -11.19 -1.04
N PRO A 72 0.29 -11.73 -1.63
CA PRO A 72 0.31 -12.36 -2.95
C PRO A 72 0.79 -11.47 -4.10
N ASP A 73 0.68 -10.14 -4.00
CA ASP A 73 1.01 -9.23 -5.11
C ASP A 73 2.26 -8.39 -4.90
N GLY A 74 2.90 -8.47 -3.73
CA GLY A 74 4.10 -7.67 -3.46
C GLY A 74 4.38 -7.46 -1.99
N THR A 75 5.15 -6.42 -1.72
CA THR A 75 5.49 -5.94 -0.38
C THR A 75 5.12 -4.48 -0.22
N ALA A 76 4.69 -4.10 0.97
CA ALA A 76 4.36 -2.76 1.36
C ALA A 76 5.10 -2.38 2.65
N LYS A 77 5.44 -1.10 2.77
CA LYS A 77 6.11 -0.51 3.94
C LYS A 77 5.45 0.79 4.35
N ALA A 78 5.61 1.15 5.62
CA ALA A 78 5.24 2.44 6.15
C ALA A 78 6.27 2.90 7.18
N GLY A 79 6.56 4.20 7.20
CA GLY A 79 7.46 4.84 8.15
C GLY A 79 6.88 4.95 9.57
N GLN A 80 5.57 4.75 9.75
CA GLN A 80 4.94 4.81 11.07
C GLN A 80 4.04 3.61 11.37
N THR A 81 3.01 3.39 10.56
CA THR A 81 1.93 2.46 10.91
C THR A 81 1.47 1.66 9.71
N ILE A 82 1.23 0.36 9.91
CA ILE A 82 0.44 -0.48 9.01
C ILE A 82 -0.76 -1.01 9.79
N LEU A 83 -1.96 -0.70 9.30
CA LEU A 83 -3.21 -1.22 9.85
C LEU A 83 -3.82 -2.19 8.85
N PHE A 84 -3.91 -3.47 9.20
CA PHE A 84 -4.53 -4.50 8.38
C PHE A 84 -5.84 -4.98 9.02
N ARG A 85 -6.97 -4.65 8.40
CA ARG A 85 -8.31 -5.06 8.80
C ARG A 85 -8.75 -6.22 7.92
N ARG A 86 -8.55 -7.45 8.40
CA ARG A 86 -8.72 -8.67 7.59
C ARG A 86 -10.17 -8.88 7.14
N THR A 87 -11.13 -8.55 7.98
CA THR A 87 -12.57 -8.65 7.66
C THR A 87 -13.04 -7.59 6.66
N GLU A 88 -12.34 -6.46 6.58
CA GLU A 88 -12.63 -5.37 5.64
C GLU A 88 -11.78 -5.46 4.37
N GLN A 89 -10.88 -6.45 4.28
CA GLN A 89 -9.94 -6.61 3.17
C GLN A 89 -9.16 -5.33 2.87
N LEU A 90 -8.68 -4.68 3.93
CA LEU A 90 -8.08 -3.35 3.84
C LEU A 90 -6.75 -3.28 4.57
N VAL A 91 -5.74 -2.70 3.90
CA VAL A 91 -4.45 -2.35 4.50
C VAL A 91 -4.23 -0.85 4.36
N GLU A 92 -3.99 -0.16 5.47
CA GLU A 92 -3.63 1.26 5.49
C GLU A 92 -2.17 1.43 5.90
N LEU A 93 -1.40 2.14 5.08
CA LEU A 93 0.01 2.49 5.28
C LEU A 93 0.08 3.98 5.60
N VAL A 94 0.67 4.33 6.74
CA VAL A 94 0.74 5.72 7.21
C VAL A 94 2.18 6.17 7.34
N LYS A 95 2.44 7.34 6.73
CA LYS A 95 3.73 8.05 6.65
C LYS A 95 4.73 7.30 5.79
N ASP A 96 5.33 7.98 4.81
CA ASP A 96 6.38 7.44 3.93
C ASP A 96 5.99 6.03 3.41
N ALA A 97 4.75 5.90 2.91
CA ALA A 97 4.18 4.64 2.48
C ALA A 97 4.76 4.23 1.12
N GLU A 98 5.16 2.97 1.00
CA GLU A 98 5.77 2.40 -0.21
C GLU A 98 5.17 1.03 -0.54
N ILE A 99 4.97 0.75 -1.82
CA ILE A 99 4.56 -0.54 -2.35
C ILE A 99 5.53 -0.95 -3.47
N MET A 100 6.06 -2.16 -3.37
CA MET A 100 6.75 -2.84 -4.45
C MET A 100 5.89 -4.02 -4.92
N LEU A 101 5.32 -3.87 -6.12
CA LEU A 101 4.53 -4.93 -6.75
C LEU A 101 5.43 -6.01 -7.34
N LYS A 102 4.93 -7.24 -7.42
CA LYS A 102 5.66 -8.39 -7.99
C LYS A 102 6.06 -8.21 -9.45
N ASP A 103 5.34 -7.37 -10.19
CA ASP A 103 5.71 -7.03 -11.56
C ASP A 103 6.84 -5.99 -11.64
N GLY A 104 7.35 -5.50 -10.51
CA GLY A 104 8.46 -4.56 -10.41
C GLY A 104 8.05 -3.09 -10.36
N ARG A 105 6.74 -2.78 -10.40
CA ARG A 105 6.27 -1.40 -10.21
C ARG A 105 6.41 -0.96 -8.76
N HIS A 106 6.80 0.29 -8.59
CA HIS A 106 6.90 0.94 -7.30
C HIS A 106 5.89 2.07 -7.17
N LEU A 107 5.18 2.13 -6.05
CA LEU A 107 4.26 3.21 -5.72
C LEU A 107 4.65 3.77 -4.35
N SER A 108 4.69 5.08 -4.21
CA SER A 108 4.93 5.74 -2.92
C SER A 108 4.01 6.94 -2.70
N GLY A 109 3.81 7.31 -1.44
CA GLY A 109 3.07 8.51 -1.02
C GLY A 109 3.09 8.67 0.50
N GLN A 110 2.48 9.74 1.02
CA GLN A 110 2.40 9.96 2.46
C GLN A 110 1.47 8.94 3.14
N THR A 111 0.36 8.61 2.50
CA THR A 111 -0.55 7.56 2.94
C THR A 111 -0.99 6.73 1.75
N ILE A 112 -1.08 5.42 1.95
CA ILE A 112 -1.62 4.50 0.94
C ILE A 112 -2.63 3.57 1.59
N THR A 113 -3.79 3.41 0.96
CA THR A 113 -4.79 2.39 1.30
C THR A 113 -4.86 1.36 0.19
N ILE A 114 -4.74 0.09 0.56
CA ILE A 114 -4.82 -1.07 -0.32
C ILE A 114 -6.12 -1.80 -0.01
N PHE A 115 -6.93 -2.01 -1.04
CA PHE A 115 -8.12 -2.84 -1.01
C PHE A 115 -7.75 -4.20 -1.60
N LEU A 116 -8.09 -5.27 -0.89
CA LEU A 116 -7.87 -6.65 -1.29
C LEU A 116 -9.18 -7.28 -1.76
N ASN A 117 -9.09 -8.38 -2.51
CA ASN A 117 -10.23 -9.22 -2.84
C ASN A 117 -10.26 -10.50 -1.99
N ASP A 118 -11.23 -11.38 -2.24
CA ASP A 118 -11.43 -12.65 -1.53
C ASP A 118 -10.25 -13.64 -1.61
N ALA A 119 -9.34 -13.45 -2.57
CA ALA A 119 -8.13 -14.25 -2.74
C ALA A 119 -6.89 -13.57 -2.13
N ASP A 120 -7.07 -12.53 -1.30
CA ASP A 120 -6.01 -11.71 -0.71
C ASP A 120 -5.12 -10.99 -1.76
N ASN A 121 -5.58 -10.92 -3.01
CA ASN A 121 -4.92 -10.15 -4.05
C ASN A 121 -5.33 -8.67 -3.97
N ILE A 122 -4.43 -7.78 -4.37
CA ILE A 122 -4.70 -6.35 -4.49
C ILE A 122 -5.77 -6.14 -5.56
N ASP A 123 -6.85 -5.44 -5.20
CA ASP A 123 -7.92 -5.03 -6.10
C ASP A 123 -7.80 -3.56 -6.49
N ARG A 124 -7.50 -2.70 -5.52
CA ARG A 124 -7.36 -1.26 -5.72
C ARG A 124 -6.36 -0.66 -4.74
N ILE A 125 -5.66 0.39 -5.17
CA ILE A 125 -4.74 1.17 -4.33
C ILE A 125 -5.15 2.64 -4.43
N THR A 126 -5.33 3.31 -3.31
CA THR A 126 -5.46 4.78 -3.26
C THR A 126 -4.28 5.36 -2.51
N ALA A 127 -3.59 6.33 -3.11
CA ALA A 127 -2.42 6.99 -2.53
C ALA A 127 -2.67 8.50 -2.44
N ALA A 128 -2.13 9.14 -1.40
CA ALA A 128 -2.23 10.57 -1.19
C ALA A 128 -0.95 11.16 -0.59
N GLY A 129 -0.65 12.39 -0.99
CA GLY A 129 0.52 13.18 -0.59
C GLY A 129 1.78 12.75 -1.33
N ASP A 130 2.33 13.63 -2.16
CA ASP A 130 3.58 13.42 -2.91
C ASP A 130 3.65 12.05 -3.60
N VAL A 131 2.57 11.66 -4.28
CA VAL A 131 2.46 10.34 -4.89
C VAL A 131 3.46 10.20 -6.03
N THR A 132 4.16 9.08 -6.07
CA THR A 132 5.05 8.70 -7.17
C THR A 132 4.79 7.27 -7.60
N ILE A 133 4.64 7.04 -8.90
CA ILE A 133 4.55 5.73 -9.52
C ILE A 133 5.74 5.57 -10.46
N ILE A 134 6.50 4.48 -10.29
CA ILE A 134 7.64 4.12 -11.14
C ILE A 134 7.34 2.80 -11.82
N GLN A 135 7.39 2.81 -13.15
CA GLN A 135 7.25 1.62 -13.97
C GLN A 135 8.59 0.93 -14.21
N VAL A 136 8.54 -0.36 -14.57
CA VAL A 136 9.73 -1.18 -14.83
C VAL A 136 10.60 -0.64 -15.98
N ASN A 137 9.97 -0.02 -16.98
CA ASN A 137 10.65 0.63 -18.09
C ASN A 137 11.31 1.97 -17.71
N GLY A 138 11.19 2.41 -16.46
CA GLY A 138 11.73 3.66 -15.95
C GLY A 138 10.82 4.87 -16.11
N SER A 139 9.63 4.75 -16.72
CA SER A 139 8.66 5.83 -16.77
C SER A 139 8.19 6.17 -15.36
N THR A 140 7.98 7.47 -15.09
CA THR A 140 7.55 7.97 -13.79
C THR A 140 6.32 8.84 -13.91
N ALA A 141 5.43 8.76 -12.93
CA ALA A 141 4.28 9.64 -12.81
C ALA A 141 4.18 10.14 -11.36
N THR A 142 4.05 11.45 -11.17
CA THR A 142 3.86 12.07 -9.86
C THR A 142 2.56 12.83 -9.80
N SER A 143 1.94 12.92 -8.61
CA SER A 143 0.71 13.66 -8.36
C SER A 143 0.45 13.88 -6.86
N ASP A 144 -0.58 14.66 -6.52
CA ASP A 144 -1.04 14.78 -5.12
C ASP A 144 -1.78 13.51 -4.66
N GLU A 145 -2.61 12.96 -5.54
CA GLU A 145 -3.41 11.76 -5.29
C GLU A 145 -3.33 10.79 -6.48
N ALA A 146 -3.45 9.49 -6.18
CA ALA A 146 -3.62 8.46 -7.18
C ALA A 146 -4.67 7.43 -6.76
N ASP A 147 -5.44 6.98 -7.73
CA ASP A 147 -6.41 5.90 -7.60
C ASP A 147 -6.11 4.84 -8.66
N TYR A 148 -5.56 3.71 -8.23
CA TYR A 148 -5.10 2.63 -9.08
C TYR A 148 -6.03 1.41 -8.98
N ASP A 149 -6.76 1.13 -10.06
CA ASP A 149 -7.52 -0.09 -10.28
C ASP A 149 -6.57 -1.20 -10.78
N ARG A 150 -6.39 -2.24 -9.96
CA ARG A 150 -5.47 -3.34 -10.26
C ARG A 150 -6.02 -4.28 -11.33
N ALA A 151 -7.34 -4.48 -11.35
CA ALA A 151 -8.02 -5.36 -12.31
C ALA A 151 -8.05 -4.74 -13.70
N GLY A 152 -8.40 -3.46 -13.80
CA GLY A 152 -8.33 -2.70 -15.05
C GLY A 152 -6.90 -2.33 -15.46
N ASN A 153 -5.96 -2.42 -14.53
CA ASN A 153 -4.57 -2.00 -14.67
C ASN A 153 -4.43 -0.53 -15.10
N LYS A 154 -5.21 0.34 -14.45
CA LYS A 154 -5.32 1.78 -14.75
C LYS A 154 -5.24 2.63 -13.50
N ALA A 155 -4.50 3.73 -13.57
CA ALA A 155 -4.46 4.73 -12.52
C ALA A 155 -5.07 6.07 -12.97
N ILE A 156 -5.82 6.70 -12.07
CA ILE A 156 -6.22 8.09 -12.18
C ILE A 156 -5.34 8.91 -11.24
N LEU A 157 -4.61 9.87 -11.79
CA LEU A 157 -3.75 10.80 -11.06
C LEU A 157 -4.43 12.16 -10.99
N THR A 158 -4.39 12.80 -9.83
CA THR A 158 -5.04 14.11 -9.61
C THR A 158 -4.13 15.02 -8.79
N GLY A 159 -4.07 16.30 -9.17
CA GLY A 159 -3.25 17.32 -8.52
C GLY A 159 -1.79 17.27 -8.97
N ASP A 160 -1.28 18.41 -9.44
CA ASP A 160 0.12 18.62 -9.88
C ASP A 160 0.74 17.43 -10.65
N VAL A 161 -0.02 16.88 -11.60
CA VAL A 161 0.36 15.67 -12.33
C VAL A 161 1.53 15.95 -13.26
N LEU A 162 2.58 15.15 -13.15
CA LEU A 162 3.75 15.16 -14.02
C LEU A 162 4.10 13.73 -14.44
N ILE A 163 4.10 13.47 -15.74
CA ILE A 163 4.46 12.18 -16.32
C ILE A 163 5.73 12.36 -17.14
N LYS A 164 6.72 11.50 -16.89
CA LYS A 164 7.98 11.43 -17.63
C LYS A 164 8.15 10.05 -18.22
N ASP A 165 8.29 9.99 -19.54
CA ASP A 165 8.52 8.76 -20.29
C ASP A 165 9.59 9.00 -21.37
N GLY A 166 10.81 8.52 -21.11
CA GLY A 166 11.98 8.85 -21.91
C GLY A 166 12.21 10.36 -21.99
N GLU A 167 12.11 10.92 -23.19
CA GLU A 167 12.27 12.36 -23.46
C GLU A 167 10.96 13.16 -23.36
N THR A 168 9.84 12.47 -23.15
CA THR A 168 8.52 13.09 -23.11
C THR A 168 8.17 13.49 -21.69
N GLU A 169 7.76 14.74 -21.52
CA GLU A 169 7.25 15.27 -20.27
C GLU A 169 5.85 15.87 -20.47
N LEU A 170 4.87 15.38 -19.70
CA LEU A 170 3.48 15.83 -19.73
C LEU A 170 3.08 16.35 -18.35
N ALA A 171 2.51 17.55 -18.29
CA ALA A 171 2.06 18.16 -17.03
C ALA A 171 0.62 18.70 -17.11
N GLY A 172 -0.10 18.63 -15.99
CA GLY A 172 -1.50 19.09 -15.88
C GLY A 172 -2.19 18.64 -14.58
N ASP A 173 -3.49 18.91 -14.45
CA ASP A 173 -4.19 18.70 -13.17
C ASP A 173 -4.69 17.27 -12.95
N ARG A 174 -4.84 16.49 -14.03
CA ARG A 174 -5.38 15.13 -13.98
C ARG A 174 -4.88 14.27 -15.14
N ALA A 175 -4.60 13.00 -14.89
CA ALA A 175 -4.24 12.03 -15.93
C ALA A 175 -4.89 10.67 -15.69
N GLU A 176 -5.12 9.92 -16.77
CA GLU A 176 -5.33 8.47 -16.74
C GLU A 176 -4.07 7.79 -17.30
N VAL A 177 -3.56 6.81 -16.58
CA VAL A 177 -2.41 5.98 -16.99
C VAL A 177 -2.89 4.55 -17.16
N ASP A 178 -2.81 4.02 -18.37
CA ASP A 178 -3.07 2.60 -18.66
C ASP A 178 -1.75 1.84 -18.70
N PHE A 179 -1.50 1.02 -17.68
CA PHE A 179 -0.24 0.29 -17.55
C PHE A 179 -0.15 -0.95 -18.45
N THR A 180 -1.24 -1.33 -19.13
CA THR A 180 -1.25 -2.44 -20.10
C THR A 180 -0.75 -1.98 -21.46
N THR A 181 -1.20 -0.80 -21.88
CA THR A 181 -0.85 -0.21 -23.19
C THR A 181 0.31 0.77 -23.11
N GLY A 182 0.65 1.26 -21.91
CA GLY A 182 1.60 2.36 -21.72
C GLY A 182 1.02 3.73 -22.06
N ILE A 183 -0.27 3.81 -22.41
CA ILE A 183 -0.89 5.07 -22.82
C ILE A 183 -1.22 5.91 -21.59
N SER A 184 -0.61 7.09 -21.51
CA SER A 184 -0.97 8.13 -20.55
C SER A 184 -1.78 9.22 -21.24
N LYS A 185 -2.97 9.51 -20.73
CA LYS A 185 -3.87 10.54 -21.25
C LYS A 185 -4.07 11.63 -20.20
N MET A 186 -3.56 12.82 -20.49
CA MET A 186 -3.89 14.02 -19.72
C MET A 186 -5.36 14.38 -19.95
N LEU A 187 -6.10 14.59 -18.87
CA LEU A 187 -7.50 14.96 -18.91
C LEU A 187 -7.60 16.46 -18.63
N SER A 188 -8.12 17.23 -19.59
CA SER A 188 -8.48 18.61 -19.33
C SER A 188 -9.78 18.67 -18.55
N ASN A 189 -9.75 19.25 -17.35
CA ASN A 189 -10.99 19.59 -16.65
C ASN A 189 -11.77 20.59 -17.52
N LYS A 190 -13.05 20.33 -17.78
CA LYS A 190 -13.96 21.28 -18.42
C LYS A 190 -14.21 22.46 -17.48
N SER A 191 -13.23 23.36 -17.39
CA SER A 191 -13.27 24.74 -16.89
C SER A 191 -11.82 25.21 -16.65
N GLY A 192 -11.05 25.43 -17.72
CA GLY A 192 -9.83 26.27 -17.64
C GLY A 192 -8.51 25.63 -17.23
N GLY A 193 -8.44 24.34 -16.89
CA GLY A 193 -7.17 23.64 -16.64
C GLY A 193 -6.32 23.54 -17.92
N ARG A 194 -5.10 24.09 -17.90
CA ARG A 194 -4.19 24.11 -19.06
C ARG A 194 -3.33 22.85 -19.02
N VAL A 195 -3.52 21.95 -19.97
CA VAL A 195 -2.55 20.87 -20.24
C VAL A 195 -1.33 21.50 -20.93
N SER A 196 -0.13 21.29 -20.38
CA SER A 196 1.12 21.68 -21.01
C SER A 196 1.98 20.44 -21.25
N GLY A 197 2.31 20.18 -22.52
CA GLY A 197 3.28 19.16 -22.90
C GLY A 197 4.58 19.82 -23.35
N ARG A 198 5.72 19.36 -22.85
CA ARG A 198 7.03 19.78 -23.34
C ARG A 198 7.72 18.59 -24.00
N PHE A 199 7.98 18.72 -25.30
CA PHE A 199 8.79 17.77 -26.05
C PHE A 199 10.20 18.33 -26.17
N THR A 200 11.19 17.62 -25.65
CA THR A 200 12.59 17.98 -25.85
C THR A 200 13.13 17.07 -26.94
N ARG A 201 13.57 17.63 -28.07
CA ARG A 201 14.21 16.88 -29.15
C ARG A 201 15.73 16.92 -28.91
N LEU A 202 16.42 15.79 -28.88
CA LEU A 202 17.88 15.78 -29.01
C LEU A 202 18.26 16.38 -30.37
N GLN A 203 19.15 17.37 -30.37
CA GLN A 203 19.87 17.77 -31.57
C GLN A 203 20.98 16.75 -31.78
N GLU A 204 20.92 16.00 -32.89
CA GLU A 204 22.07 15.27 -33.44
C GLU A 204 22.98 16.23 -34.22
#